data_AF-A0A9R1CSW0-F1
#
_entry.id   AF-A0A9R1CSW0-F1
#
_cell.length_a   1.000
_cell.length_b   1.000
_cell.length_c   1.000
_cell.angle_alpha   90.00
_cell.angle_beta   90.00
_cell.angle_gamma   90.00
#
_symmetry.space_group_name_H-M   'P 1'
#
loop_
_entity.id
_entity.type
_entity.pdbx_description
1 polymer ?
#
loop_
_entity_poly.entity_id
_entity_poly.type
_entity_poly.pdbx_seq_one_letter_code
_entity_poly.pdbx_strand_id
1 'polypeptide(L)'
;MADDKQGREEQADRKEERQRGREVEETRTRSDEKEPMRADPGEELGDLDEALKSHDYPATTNELVEAYGDYELETQGGKRSLEDVLSATDDQVYDTADDVRRRVLGLIGR
;
A
#
# COMPACT_ATOMS: atom_id res chain seq x y z
N MET A 1 16.26 -30.84 -71.69
CA MET A 1 16.45 -30.38 -70.31
C MET A 1 15.17 -29.66 -69.94
N ALA A 2 14.41 -30.20 -68.98
CA ALA A 2 13.12 -29.66 -68.57
C ALA A 2 13.00 -29.91 -67.07
N ASP A 3 13.25 -28.87 -66.29
CA ASP A 3 13.14 -28.88 -64.84
C ASP A 3 12.05 -27.88 -64.47
N ASP A 4 10.83 -28.40 -64.35
CA ASP A 4 9.73 -27.73 -63.68
C ASP A 4 8.98 -28.82 -62.92
N LYS A 5 9.08 -28.78 -61.58
CA LYS A 5 8.10 -29.37 -60.66
C LYS A 5 8.47 -29.03 -59.21
N GLN A 6 7.60 -28.21 -58.62
CA GLN A 6 7.12 -28.34 -57.24
C GLN A 6 8.20 -28.11 -56.15
N GLY A 7 8.43 -26.92 -55.62
CA GLY A 7 7.50 -25.81 -55.38
C GLY A 7 6.52 -26.05 -54.22
N ARG A 8 6.61 -27.17 -53.47
CA ARG A 8 5.48 -27.56 -52.60
C ARG A 8 5.79 -28.24 -51.26
N GLU A 9 6.87 -27.96 -50.55
CA GLU A 9 7.00 -28.52 -49.17
C GLU A 9 7.55 -27.54 -48.11
N GLU A 10 7.61 -26.23 -48.37
CA GLU A 10 8.14 -25.26 -47.38
C GLU A 10 7.08 -24.61 -46.46
N GLN A 11 5.85 -25.12 -46.45
CA GLN A 11 4.71 -24.45 -45.78
C GLN A 11 4.08 -25.33 -44.70
N ALA A 12 4.82 -25.70 -43.64
CA ALA A 12 4.20 -26.36 -42.49
C ALA A 12 4.79 -26.03 -41.12
N ASP A 13 5.98 -25.44 -41.02
CA ASP A 13 6.63 -25.20 -39.70
C ASP A 13 7.07 -23.74 -39.52
N ARG A 14 6.13 -22.82 -39.72
CA ARG A 14 6.24 -21.47 -39.14
C ARG A 14 4.88 -20.97 -38.70
N LYS A 15 4.15 -21.89 -38.07
CA LYS A 15 3.08 -21.60 -37.14
C LYS A 15 3.70 -20.86 -35.95
N GLU A 16 2.94 -19.94 -35.37
CA GLU A 16 3.01 -19.62 -33.93
C GLU A 16 3.87 -18.43 -33.43
N GLU A 17 4.86 -17.90 -34.15
CA GLU A 17 5.69 -16.85 -33.52
C GLU A 17 5.20 -15.40 -33.72
N ARG A 18 4.26 -15.17 -34.65
CA ARG A 18 3.97 -13.80 -35.15
C ARG A 18 2.75 -13.10 -34.54
N GLN A 19 2.09 -13.73 -33.57
CA GLN A 19 0.86 -13.16 -32.96
C GLN A 19 0.95 -12.98 -31.44
N ARG A 20 2.06 -13.34 -30.79
CA ARG A 20 2.19 -13.32 -29.32
C ARG A 20 3.21 -12.33 -28.75
N GLY A 21 3.74 -11.42 -29.57
CA GLY A 21 4.81 -10.50 -29.14
C GLY A 21 4.37 -9.06 -28.82
N ARG A 22 3.13 -8.65 -29.11
CA ARG A 22 2.69 -7.26 -28.93
C ARG A 22 1.28 -7.15 -28.34
N GLU A 23 1.07 -7.75 -27.18
CA GLU A 23 -0.07 -7.38 -26.31
C GLU A 23 0.32 -7.39 -24.82
N VAL A 24 1.62 -7.41 -24.51
CA VAL A 24 2.10 -7.43 -23.12
C VAL A 24 3.11 -6.30 -22.89
N GLU A 25 2.81 -5.10 -23.42
CA GLU A 25 3.52 -3.87 -23.04
C GLU A 25 2.54 -2.78 -22.56
N GLU A 26 1.29 -3.14 -22.27
CA GLU A 26 0.27 -2.19 -21.79
C GLU A 26 -0.44 -2.68 -20.52
N THR A 27 0.32 -3.26 -19.58
CA THR A 27 -0.21 -3.52 -18.22
C THR A 27 0.74 -3.08 -17.10
N ARG A 28 1.89 -2.49 -17.43
CA ARG A 28 2.84 -1.94 -16.45
C ARG A 28 2.49 -0.51 -16.01
N THR A 29 1.20 -0.17 -15.99
CA THR A 29 0.68 1.02 -15.31
C THR A 29 -0.36 0.68 -14.25
N ARG A 30 -0.49 -0.60 -13.87
CA ARG A 30 -1.16 -1.05 -12.65
C ARG A 30 -0.14 -1.56 -11.64
N SER A 31 0.89 -0.75 -11.39
CA SER A 31 1.68 -0.85 -10.15
C SER A 31 1.20 0.16 -9.10
N ASP A 32 0.03 0.77 -9.35
CA ASP A 32 -0.68 1.67 -8.44
C ASP A 32 -1.99 1.06 -7.92
N GLU A 33 -2.21 -0.24 -8.12
CA GLU A 33 -3.02 -0.98 -7.14
C GLU A 33 -2.02 -1.44 -6.09
N LYS A 34 -1.74 -0.52 -5.16
CA LYS A 34 -1.42 -0.90 -3.79
C LYS A 34 -2.62 -1.73 -3.32
N GLU A 35 -2.65 -3.01 -3.69
CA GLU A 35 -3.46 -3.98 -3.00
C GLU A 35 -3.09 -3.76 -1.53
N PRO A 36 -4.00 -3.30 -0.66
CA PRO A 36 -3.71 -3.36 0.74
C PRO A 36 -3.52 -4.85 0.99
N MET A 37 -2.26 -5.27 1.18
CA MET A 37 -1.98 -6.40 2.05
C MET A 37 -2.90 -6.15 3.21
N ARG A 38 -3.90 -7.03 3.36
CA ARG A 38 -4.91 -6.89 4.40
C ARG A 38 -4.13 -6.94 5.72
N ALA A 39 -3.66 -5.79 6.18
CA ALA A 39 -3.35 -5.56 7.57
C ALA A 39 -4.65 -5.93 8.26
N ASP A 40 -4.55 -6.82 9.25
CA ASP A 40 -5.70 -7.26 10.01
C ASP A 40 -6.53 -6.02 10.38
N PRO A 41 -7.82 -5.94 9.97
CA PRO A 41 -8.61 -4.71 10.06
C PRO A 41 -8.85 -4.22 11.50
N GLY A 42 -8.32 -4.94 12.49
CA GLY A 42 -8.29 -4.61 13.91
C GLY A 42 -7.05 -3.84 14.38
N GLU A 43 -5.96 -3.82 13.61
CA GLU A 43 -4.67 -3.25 14.04
C GLU A 43 -4.25 -1.99 13.28
N GLU A 44 -5.02 -1.57 12.27
CA GLU A 44 -4.69 -0.40 11.45
C GLU A 44 -5.45 0.86 11.91
N LEU A 45 -4.77 2.00 11.89
CA LEU A 45 -5.34 3.33 12.17
C LEU A 45 -5.91 4.02 10.91
N GLY A 46 -6.25 3.22 9.89
CA GLY A 46 -6.63 3.71 8.56
C GLY A 46 -5.52 4.54 7.91
N ASP A 47 -5.87 5.65 7.27
CA ASP A 47 -4.95 6.56 6.59
C ASP A 47 -3.84 7.12 7.49
N LEU A 48 -4.06 7.18 8.81
CA LEU A 48 -3.05 7.64 9.74
C LEU A 48 -1.86 6.67 9.83
N ASP A 49 -2.06 5.35 9.71
CA ASP A 49 -0.97 4.37 9.79
C ASP A 49 0.09 4.61 8.71
N GLU A 50 -0.38 4.94 7.51
CA GLU A 50 0.45 5.26 6.35
C GLU A 50 1.25 6.56 6.55
N ALA A 51 0.57 7.56 7.12
CA ALA A 51 1.17 8.85 7.44
C ALA A 51 2.23 8.72 8.54
N LEU A 52 1.94 7.96 9.60
CA LEU A 52 2.86 7.68 10.69
C LEU A 52 4.10 6.91 10.20
N LYS A 53 3.94 5.95 9.28
CA LYS A 53 5.07 5.23 8.66
C LYS A 53 5.98 6.13 7.83
N SER A 54 5.44 7.20 7.26
CA SER A 54 6.20 8.18 6.45
C SER A 54 6.81 9.30 7.29
N HIS A 55 6.50 9.37 8.58
CA HIS A 55 7.03 10.37 9.49
C HIS A 55 8.49 10.07 9.87
N ASP A 56 9.24 11.11 10.24
CA ASP A 56 10.62 10.98 10.71
C ASP A 56 10.64 10.73 12.23
N TYR A 57 11.49 9.83 12.69
CA TYR A 57 11.59 9.45 14.11
C TYR A 57 13.01 9.65 14.63
N PRO A 58 13.21 9.99 15.91
CA PRO A 58 12.20 10.03 16.99
C PRO A 58 11.26 11.24 16.95
N ALA A 59 10.00 11.04 17.31
CA ALA A 59 8.95 12.06 17.33
C ALA A 59 8.21 12.09 18.67
N THR A 60 7.81 13.28 19.15
CA THR A 60 7.04 13.45 20.38
C THR A 60 5.53 13.35 20.15
N THR A 61 4.77 13.07 21.22
CA THR A 61 3.30 13.17 21.19
C THR A 61 2.86 14.53 20.64
N ASN A 62 3.47 15.63 21.09
CA ASN A 62 3.13 16.96 20.60
C ASN A 62 3.41 17.13 19.10
N GLU A 63 4.57 16.70 18.59
CA GLU A 63 4.89 16.78 17.15
C GLU A 63 3.91 15.98 16.29
N LEU A 64 3.52 14.80 16.77
CA LEU A 64 2.54 13.95 16.08
C LEU A 64 1.14 14.56 16.11
N VAL A 65 0.74 15.21 17.21
CA VAL A 65 -0.52 15.95 17.30
C VAL A 65 -0.49 17.21 16.42
N GLU A 66 0.63 17.91 16.34
CA GLU A 66 0.76 19.07 15.46
C GLU A 66 0.71 18.69 13.98
N ALA A 67 1.32 17.56 13.60
CA ALA A 67 1.34 17.08 12.22
C ALA A 67 0.06 16.34 11.80
N TYR A 68 -0.50 15.54 12.72
CA TYR A 68 -1.55 14.56 12.43
C TYR A 68 -2.74 14.63 13.39
N GLY A 69 -2.86 15.65 14.23
CA GLY A 69 -3.92 15.78 15.23
C GLY A 69 -5.34 15.76 14.66
N ASP A 70 -5.51 16.29 13.44
CA ASP A 70 -6.81 16.35 12.74
C ASP A 70 -7.27 15.00 12.16
N TYR A 71 -6.40 13.98 12.15
CA TYR A 71 -6.76 12.67 11.61
C TYR A 71 -7.84 11.99 12.46
N GLU A 72 -8.92 11.54 11.81
CA GLU A 72 -9.99 10.77 12.44
C GLU A 72 -9.59 9.30 12.61
N LEU A 73 -9.62 8.85 13.86
CA LEU A 73 -9.43 7.48 14.30
C LEU A 73 -10.77 6.81 14.59
N GLU A 74 -10.96 5.60 14.09
CA GLU A 74 -12.12 4.78 14.44
C GLU A 74 -11.91 4.10 15.80
N THR A 75 -12.69 4.49 16.79
CA THR A 75 -12.66 3.93 18.15
C THR A 75 -13.92 3.12 18.44
N GLN A 76 -13.91 2.35 19.54
CA GLN A 76 -15.10 1.60 19.98
C GLN A 76 -16.31 2.52 20.30
N GLY A 77 -16.05 3.79 20.64
CA GLY A 77 -17.06 4.81 20.93
C GLY A 77 -17.44 5.69 19.72
N GLY A 78 -16.97 5.36 18.51
CA GLY A 78 -17.12 6.18 17.31
C GLY A 78 -15.81 6.83 16.88
N LYS A 79 -15.89 7.83 16.00
CA LYS A 79 -14.70 8.52 15.49
C LYS A 79 -14.17 9.53 16.50
N ARG A 80 -12.85 9.60 16.66
CA ARG A 80 -12.14 10.60 17.48
C ARG A 80 -10.89 11.07 16.77
N SER A 81 -10.47 12.31 17.00
CA SER A 81 -9.23 12.83 16.44
C SER A 81 -8.01 12.26 17.18
N LEU A 82 -6.86 12.18 16.48
CA LEU A 82 -5.60 11.79 17.10
C LEU A 82 -5.25 12.71 18.28
N GLU A 83 -5.52 14.02 18.16
CA GLU A 83 -5.32 14.95 19.27
C GLU A 83 -6.13 14.56 20.51
N ASP A 84 -7.40 14.15 20.37
CA ASP A 84 -8.27 13.83 21.52
C ASP A 84 -7.75 12.59 22.24
N VAL A 85 -7.31 11.60 21.46
CA VAL A 85 -6.77 10.34 21.97
C VAL A 85 -5.44 10.57 22.69
N LEU A 86 -4.52 11.34 22.08
CA LEU A 86 -3.18 11.57 22.62
C LEU A 86 -3.16 12.62 23.75
N SER A 87 -4.04 13.62 23.72
CA SER A 87 -4.17 14.64 24.77
C SER A 87 -4.66 14.06 26.11
N ALA A 88 -5.30 12.88 26.07
CA ALA A 88 -5.59 12.10 27.27
C ALA A 88 -4.35 11.46 27.92
N THR A 89 -3.16 11.62 27.33
CA THR A 89 -1.90 11.00 27.75
C THR A 89 -0.78 12.01 27.98
N ASP A 90 0.23 11.61 28.74
CA ASP A 90 1.45 12.38 28.89
C ASP A 90 2.25 12.48 27.59
N ASP A 91 3.00 13.57 27.44
CA ASP A 91 3.95 13.73 26.34
C ASP A 91 5.07 12.69 26.45
N GLN A 92 5.26 11.93 25.38
CA GLN A 92 6.22 10.84 25.31
C GLN A 92 6.91 10.85 23.94
N VAL A 93 8.13 10.35 23.91
CA VAL A 93 8.94 10.23 22.68
C VAL A 93 8.75 8.82 22.13
N TYR A 94 8.42 8.75 20.85
CA TYR A 94 8.30 7.51 20.10
C TYR A 94 9.50 7.34 19.19
N ASP A 95 10.07 6.14 19.17
CA ASP A 95 11.22 5.80 18.33
C ASP A 95 10.79 5.32 16.94
N THR A 96 9.54 4.85 16.80
CA THR A 96 9.00 4.30 15.55
C THR A 96 7.48 4.50 15.42
N ALA A 97 6.97 4.44 14.20
CA ALA A 97 5.54 4.46 13.91
C ALA A 97 4.75 3.34 14.60
N ASP A 98 5.36 2.16 14.75
CA ASP A 98 4.74 1.02 15.42
C ASP A 98 4.49 1.32 16.90
N ASP A 99 5.39 2.07 17.54
CA ASP A 99 5.30 2.48 18.94
C ASP A 99 4.13 3.45 19.14
N VAL A 100 4.01 4.45 18.26
CA VAL A 100 2.85 5.36 18.21
C VAL A 100 1.56 4.58 18.02
N ARG A 101 1.54 3.66 17.04
CA ARG A 101 0.34 2.89 16.73
C ARG A 101 -0.14 2.06 17.90
N ARG A 102 0.75 1.27 18.52
CA ARG A 102 0.42 0.45 19.71
C ARG A 102 -0.12 1.32 20.83
N ARG A 103 0.46 2.50 21.01
CA ARG A 103 -0.01 3.46 22.01
C ARG A 103 -1.42 3.94 21.70
N VAL A 104 -1.69 4.39 20.49
CA VAL A 104 -3.01 4.86 20.05
C VAL A 104 -4.06 3.74 20.15
N LEU A 105 -3.76 2.53 19.65
CA LEU A 105 -4.65 1.37 19.73
C LEU A 105 -5.02 1.02 21.19
N GLY A 106 -4.03 1.06 22.09
CA GLY A 106 -4.25 0.83 23.52
C GLY A 106 -5.13 1.89 24.19
N LEU A 107 -5.15 3.12 23.68
CA LEU A 107 -5.98 4.21 24.21
C LEU A 107 -7.43 4.14 23.70
N ILE A 108 -7.63 3.72 22.45
CA ILE A 108 -8.97 3.58 21.86
C ILE A 108 -9.67 2.26 22.23
N GLY A 109 -8.96 1.38 22.95
CA GLY A 109 -9.52 0.15 23.53
C GLY A 109 -9.90 -0.90 22.51
N ARG A 110 -9.02 -1.14 21.53
CA ARG A 110 -9.16 -2.17 20.49
C ARG A 110 -8.16 -3.28 20.71
#